data_AF-A0A088RWM9-F1
#
_entry.id   AF-A0A088RWM9-F1
#
_cell.length_a   1.000
_cell.length_b   1.000
_cell.length_c   1.000
_cell.angle_alpha   90.00
_cell.angle_beta   90.00
_cell.angle_gamma   90.00
#
_symmetry.space_group_name_H-M   'P 1'
#
loop_
_entity.id
_entity.type
_entity.pdbx_description
1 polymer ?
#
loop_
_entity_poly.entity_id
_entity_poly.type
_entity_poly.pdbx_seq_one_letter_code
_entity_poly.pdbx_strand_id
1 'polypeptide(L)'
;MGNVVASRGWVLTACQVAQAEAVRRCLERLCQPVALFAGCNAAAPMTPAAGSSPNFTTMPSTRALLVKPQSESDLYALDDVTAVQLLQEAVCERVVYSRYGVLGVRIMRLLLQHHFLEERTLAEQSVATYVKAREVLHRMFKDGFLLQQEVPRTSALVERSAKASVYLWGLSWSATLLPAVRERLAKTLTIAWVKLREAQQQASAVAKPAACVRSSPAASGGIHRSAAHAEEVEAQWKSGMSRSIQQALQTQRTITGLQSCVMSLMRLLLIVDFF
;
A
#
# COMPACT_ATOMS: atom_id res chain seq x y z
N MET A 1 20.48 13.79 43.74
CA MET A 1 20.44 13.11 42.42
C MET A 1 19.15 12.28 42.23
N GLY A 2 17.99 12.67 42.80
CA GLY A 2 16.77 11.85 42.80
C GLY A 2 15.66 12.25 41.82
N ASN A 3 15.69 13.44 41.20
CA ASN A 3 14.55 13.96 40.43
C ASN A 3 14.59 13.71 38.90
N VAL A 4 15.69 13.19 38.36
CA VAL A 4 15.83 13.01 36.89
C VAL A 4 15.28 11.66 36.41
N VAL A 5 15.21 10.65 37.29
CA VAL A 5 14.71 9.30 36.94
C VAL A 5 13.17 9.27 36.89
N ALA A 6 12.49 10.03 37.76
CA ALA A 6 11.02 10.11 37.76
C ALA A 6 10.47 10.78 36.48
N SER A 7 11.03 11.91 36.04
CA SER A 7 10.56 12.58 34.81
C SER A 7 10.75 11.74 33.54
N ARG A 8 11.76 10.87 33.46
CA ARG A 8 11.93 9.96 32.32
C ARG A 8 10.86 8.86 32.30
N GLY A 9 10.45 8.38 33.47
CA GLY A 9 9.38 7.39 33.60
C GLY A 9 8.02 7.92 33.13
N TRP A 10 7.68 9.17 33.48
CA TRP A 10 6.42 9.81 33.09
C TRP A 10 6.36 10.19 31.61
N VAL A 11 7.50 10.54 30.99
CA VAL A 11 7.57 10.81 29.55
C VAL A 11 7.44 9.51 28.74
N LEU A 12 8.02 8.40 29.22
CA LEU A 12 7.87 7.09 28.59
C LEU A 12 6.42 6.57 28.68
N THR A 13 5.76 6.69 29.84
CA THR A 13 4.35 6.30 29.99
C THR A 13 3.40 7.24 29.24
N ALA A 14 3.66 8.55 29.21
CA ALA A 14 2.85 9.48 28.41
C ALA A 14 2.98 9.24 26.90
N CYS A 15 4.19 8.90 26.43
CA CYS A 15 4.41 8.51 25.03
C CYS A 15 3.68 7.21 24.69
N GLN A 16 3.71 6.21 25.59
CA GLN A 16 2.97 4.96 25.42
C GLN A 16 1.45 5.15 25.42
N VAL A 17 0.91 6.02 26.28
CA VAL A 17 -0.53 6.31 26.33
C VAL A 17 -0.98 7.11 25.10
N ALA A 18 -0.17 8.08 24.65
CA ALA A 18 -0.44 8.82 23.42
C ALA A 18 -0.34 7.93 22.17
N GLN A 19 0.60 6.98 22.15
CA GLN A 19 0.68 5.95 21.11
C GLN A 19 -0.54 5.04 21.14
N ALA A 20 -0.99 4.58 22.31
CA ALA A 20 -2.19 3.74 22.42
C ALA A 20 -3.46 4.47 21.97
N GLU A 21 -3.65 5.75 22.32
CA GLU A 21 -4.76 6.54 21.80
C GLU A 21 -4.67 6.77 20.28
N ALA A 22 -3.46 6.97 19.74
CA ALA A 22 -3.25 7.11 18.30
C ALA A 22 -3.52 5.78 17.56
N VAL A 23 -3.09 4.64 18.13
CA VAL A 23 -3.42 3.29 17.66
C VAL A 23 -4.94 3.15 17.63
N ARG A 24 -5.62 3.44 18.75
CA ARG A 24 -7.07 3.32 18.88
C ARG A 24 -7.82 4.20 17.88
N ARG A 25 -7.45 5.47 17.71
CA ARG A 25 -8.07 6.37 16.71
C ARG A 25 -7.77 5.93 15.27
N CYS A 26 -6.60 5.37 15.01
CA CYS A 26 -6.22 4.87 13.69
C CYS A 26 -6.97 3.58 13.36
N LEU A 27 -7.05 2.64 14.30
CA LEU A 27 -7.86 1.42 14.21
C LEU A 27 -9.35 1.76 14.08
N GLU A 28 -9.89 2.69 14.86
CA GLU A 28 -11.28 3.16 14.71
C GLU A 28 -11.54 3.72 13.31
N ARG A 29 -10.59 4.48 12.73
CA ARG A 29 -10.70 4.99 11.34
C ARG A 29 -10.48 3.95 10.26
N LEU A 30 -9.69 2.91 10.52
CA LEU A 30 -9.44 1.80 9.59
C LEU A 30 -10.57 0.75 9.63
N CYS A 31 -11.20 0.58 10.79
CA CYS A 31 -12.32 -0.33 11.04
C CYS A 31 -13.70 0.35 10.86
N GLN A 32 -13.75 1.65 10.58
CA GLN A 32 -14.99 2.26 10.12
C GLN A 32 -15.44 1.50 8.86
N PRO A 33 -16.67 0.96 8.83
CA PRO A 33 -17.18 0.36 7.62
C PRO A 33 -17.11 1.45 6.56
N VAL A 34 -16.38 1.18 5.48
CA VAL A 34 -16.61 1.91 4.24
C VAL A 34 -18.08 1.67 3.96
N ALA A 35 -18.91 2.67 4.26
CA ALA A 35 -20.30 2.70 3.85
C ALA A 35 -20.29 2.78 2.32
N LEU A 36 -20.05 1.64 1.69
CA LEU A 36 -20.51 1.40 0.35
C LEU A 36 -22.02 1.54 0.47
N PHE A 37 -22.54 2.60 -0.14
CA PHE A 37 -23.96 2.81 -0.39
C PHE A 37 -24.54 1.52 -0.99
N ALA A 38 -25.06 0.65 -0.13
CA ALA A 38 -25.97 -0.42 -0.49
C ALA A 38 -27.34 0.02 0.03
N GLY A 39 -27.99 0.88 -0.76
CA GLY A 39 -29.41 1.12 -0.59
C GLY A 39 -30.15 -0.16 -0.96
N CYS A 40 -30.52 -0.95 0.04
CA CYS A 40 -31.54 -1.99 -0.10
C CYS A 40 -32.53 -1.80 1.05
N ASN A 41 -33.71 -1.31 0.67
CA ASN A 41 -34.86 -1.15 1.55
C ASN A 41 -35.27 -2.47 2.21
N ALA A 42 -35.83 -2.34 3.39
CA ALA A 42 -36.37 -3.38 4.25
C ALA A 42 -37.49 -4.22 3.62
N ALA A 43 -37.49 -5.54 3.89
CA ALA A 43 -38.64 -6.34 4.32
C ALA A 43 -38.21 -7.80 4.62
N ALA A 44 -38.84 -8.42 5.61
CA ALA A 44 -38.59 -9.72 6.28
C ALA A 44 -38.93 -10.99 5.44
N PRO A 45 -39.12 -12.21 6.02
CA PRO A 45 -38.27 -13.06 6.89
C PRO A 45 -38.00 -14.49 6.30
N MET A 46 -37.04 -15.19 6.92
CA MET A 46 -36.77 -16.65 7.02
C MET A 46 -37.34 -17.67 6.00
N THR A 47 -36.42 -18.44 5.37
CA THR A 47 -36.53 -19.89 5.09
C THR A 47 -35.13 -20.45 4.76
N PRO A 48 -34.73 -21.66 5.23
CA PRO A 48 -33.43 -22.26 4.91
C PRO A 48 -33.56 -23.21 3.72
N ALA A 49 -32.77 -23.01 2.66
CA ALA A 49 -32.60 -24.01 1.61
C ALA A 49 -31.16 -24.01 1.12
N ALA A 50 -30.59 -25.21 1.10
CA ALA A 50 -29.22 -25.54 0.77
C ALA A 50 -28.88 -25.32 -0.72
N GLY A 51 -27.60 -25.03 -0.98
CA GLY A 51 -26.97 -25.26 -2.28
C GLY A 51 -26.33 -24.03 -2.91
N SER A 52 -25.05 -23.78 -2.62
CA SER A 52 -24.20 -23.01 -3.54
C SER A 52 -22.72 -23.35 -3.35
N SER A 53 -22.09 -23.78 -4.44
CA SER A 53 -20.65 -23.98 -4.62
C SER A 53 -19.80 -22.80 -4.11
N PRO A 54 -18.59 -23.03 -3.56
CA PRO A 54 -17.73 -21.92 -3.16
C PRO A 54 -16.93 -21.42 -4.36
N ASN A 55 -17.28 -20.23 -4.86
CA ASN A 55 -16.37 -19.44 -5.69
C ASN A 55 -15.22 -18.94 -4.81
N PHE A 56 -14.01 -19.37 -5.17
CA PHE A 56 -12.75 -19.08 -4.50
C PHE A 56 -12.40 -17.58 -4.66
N THR A 57 -12.93 -16.75 -3.77
CA THR A 57 -12.45 -15.37 -3.59
C THR A 57 -11.45 -15.41 -2.45
N THR A 58 -10.16 -15.51 -2.79
CA THR A 58 -9.06 -15.56 -1.81
C THR A 58 -9.02 -14.25 -1.02
N MET A 59 -9.70 -14.23 0.13
CA MET A 59 -9.59 -13.19 1.13
C MET A 59 -8.15 -13.15 1.65
N PRO A 60 -7.55 -11.97 1.88
CA PRO A 60 -6.30 -11.91 2.61
C PRO A 60 -6.56 -12.48 4.01
N SER A 61 -5.75 -13.45 4.40
CA SER A 61 -5.80 -14.16 5.68
C SER A 61 -6.01 -13.20 6.86
N THR A 62 -7.25 -13.00 7.29
CA THR A 62 -7.60 -12.26 8.50
C THR A 62 -7.11 -13.08 9.68
N ARG A 63 -5.86 -12.88 10.09
CA ARG A 63 -5.39 -13.41 11.38
C ARG A 63 -6.29 -12.77 12.44
N ALA A 64 -7.04 -13.60 13.15
CA ALA A 64 -7.96 -13.15 14.18
C ALA A 64 -7.19 -12.26 15.16
N LEU A 65 -7.64 -11.01 15.32
CA LEU A 65 -7.13 -10.16 16.39
C LEU A 65 -7.34 -10.92 17.69
N LEU A 66 -6.28 -11.11 18.47
CA LEU A 66 -6.34 -11.84 19.73
C LEU A 66 -7.14 -10.98 20.71
N VAL A 67 -8.45 -11.21 20.75
CA VAL A 67 -9.33 -10.57 21.71
C VAL A 67 -9.18 -11.31 23.03
N LYS A 68 -8.63 -10.64 24.04
CA LYS A 68 -8.54 -11.22 25.38
C LYS A 68 -9.92 -11.12 26.03
N PRO A 69 -10.58 -12.24 26.37
CA PRO A 69 -11.82 -12.18 27.15
C PRO A 69 -11.47 -11.63 28.53
N GLN A 70 -12.11 -10.53 28.93
CA GLN A 70 -11.97 -10.01 30.28
C GLN A 70 -12.84 -10.89 31.19
N SER A 71 -12.21 -11.69 32.06
CA SER A 71 -12.79 -12.87 32.70
C SER A 71 -14.01 -12.66 33.60
N GLU A 72 -14.51 -11.43 33.76
CA GLU A 72 -15.69 -11.14 34.60
C GLU A 72 -16.76 -10.26 33.93
N SER A 73 -16.60 -9.92 32.66
CA SER A 73 -17.56 -9.09 31.91
C SER A 73 -17.57 -9.51 30.45
N ASP A 74 -18.71 -9.43 29.75
CA ASP A 74 -18.86 -9.63 28.29
C ASP A 74 -18.15 -8.53 27.46
N LEU A 75 -17.04 -8.02 27.98
CA LEU A 75 -16.21 -6.97 27.40
C LEU A 75 -14.99 -7.61 26.76
N TYR A 76 -14.79 -7.23 25.52
CA TYR A 76 -13.70 -7.67 24.65
C TYR A 76 -12.66 -6.56 24.57
N ALA A 77 -11.41 -6.86 24.95
CA ALA A 77 -10.31 -5.92 24.83
C ALA A 77 -9.46 -6.22 23.59
N LEU A 78 -9.14 -5.18 22.81
CA LEU A 78 -8.18 -5.26 21.71
C LEU A 78 -6.76 -5.12 22.25
N ASP A 79 -5.88 -6.04 21.86
CA ASP A 79 -4.45 -5.93 22.12
C ASP A 79 -3.82 -5.01 21.06
N ASP A 80 -3.67 -3.73 21.40
CA ASP A 80 -3.17 -2.69 20.50
C ASP A 80 -1.78 -3.01 19.92
N VAL A 81 -0.90 -3.59 20.74
CA VAL A 81 0.47 -3.94 20.33
C VAL A 81 0.45 -5.07 19.31
N THR A 82 -0.35 -6.11 19.57
CA THR A 82 -0.49 -7.24 18.64
C THR A 82 -1.17 -6.79 17.34
N ALA A 83 -2.19 -5.93 17.43
CA ALA A 83 -2.90 -5.38 16.28
C ALA A 83 -1.94 -4.59 15.36
N VAL A 84 -1.08 -3.75 15.95
CA VAL A 84 -0.02 -3.03 15.23
C VAL A 84 0.90 -3.99 14.50
N GLN A 85 1.43 -5.01 15.19
CA GLN A 85 2.40 -5.94 14.59
C GLN A 85 1.78 -6.68 13.40
N LEU A 86 0.52 -7.11 13.54
CA LEU A 86 -0.22 -7.76 12.46
C LEU A 86 -0.47 -6.81 11.27
N LEU A 87 -0.75 -5.53 11.54
CA LEU A 87 -0.89 -4.53 10.49
C LEU A 87 0.44 -4.32 9.75
N GLN A 88 1.55 -4.19 10.47
CA GLN A 88 2.86 -4.03 9.85
C GLN A 88 3.25 -5.26 9.02
N GLU A 89 3.02 -6.47 9.53
CA GLU A 89 3.20 -7.72 8.77
C GLU A 89 2.38 -7.72 7.48
N ALA A 90 1.10 -7.35 7.56
CA ALA A 90 0.25 -7.27 6.39
C ALA A 90 0.74 -6.23 5.36
N VAL A 91 1.26 -5.09 5.80
CA VAL A 91 1.84 -4.08 4.90
C VAL A 91 3.11 -4.61 4.25
N CYS A 92 4.05 -5.15 5.02
CA CYS A 92 5.29 -5.74 4.52
C CYS A 92 5.01 -6.86 3.51
N GLU A 93 4.08 -7.75 3.82
CA GLU A 93 3.67 -8.83 2.92
C GLU A 93 3.11 -8.29 1.60
N ARG A 94 2.24 -7.27 1.64
CA ARG A 94 1.69 -6.66 0.41
C ARG A 94 2.79 -6.04 -0.45
N VAL A 95 3.76 -5.36 0.17
CA VAL A 95 4.88 -4.75 -0.55
C VAL A 95 5.75 -5.83 -1.21
N VAL A 96 6.12 -6.88 -0.47
CA VAL A 96 6.90 -8.00 -1.01
C VAL A 96 6.12 -8.75 -2.11
N TYR A 97 4.84 -9.02 -1.90
CA TYR A 97 3.97 -9.68 -2.86
C TYR A 97 3.90 -8.91 -4.19
N SER A 98 3.73 -7.59 -4.14
CA SER A 98 3.62 -6.76 -5.34
C SER A 98 4.84 -6.82 -6.28
N ARG A 99 6.02 -7.17 -5.74
CA ARG A 99 7.31 -7.14 -6.45
C ARG A 99 7.86 -8.52 -6.78
N TYR A 100 7.72 -9.46 -5.85
CA TYR A 100 8.35 -10.78 -5.93
C TYR A 100 7.31 -11.92 -5.99
N GLY A 101 6.03 -11.58 -5.91
CA GLY A 101 4.92 -12.53 -5.92
C GLY A 101 4.88 -13.41 -4.68
N VAL A 102 4.14 -14.51 -4.81
CA VAL A 102 3.95 -15.50 -3.73
C VAL A 102 5.27 -16.08 -3.23
N LEU A 103 6.23 -16.32 -4.13
CA LEU A 103 7.52 -16.90 -3.76
C LEU A 103 8.33 -15.99 -2.84
N GLY A 104 8.37 -14.68 -3.11
CA GLY A 104 9.05 -13.73 -2.22
C GLY A 104 8.40 -13.66 -0.83
N VAL A 105 7.08 -13.74 -0.75
CA VAL A 105 6.36 -13.79 0.54
C VAL A 105 6.69 -15.07 1.31
N ARG A 106 6.75 -16.22 0.64
CA ARG A 106 7.16 -17.49 1.27
C ARG A 106 8.58 -17.40 1.82
N ILE A 107 9.53 -16.91 1.01
CA ILE A 107 10.93 -16.73 1.44
C ILE A 107 11.01 -15.76 2.63
N MET A 108 10.30 -14.63 2.58
CA MET A 108 10.24 -13.68 3.69
C MET A 108 9.76 -14.35 4.99
N ARG A 109 8.67 -15.13 4.93
CA ARG A 109 8.12 -15.83 6.10
C ARG A 109 9.09 -16.90 6.63
N LEU A 110 9.70 -17.70 5.75
CA LEU A 110 10.68 -18.72 6.15
C LEU A 110 11.90 -18.09 6.84
N LEU A 111 12.41 -16.99 6.31
CA LEU A 111 13.56 -16.29 6.91
C LEU A 111 13.21 -15.59 8.23
N LEU A 112 11.99 -15.06 8.38
CA LEU A 112 11.53 -14.54 9.67
C LEU A 112 11.37 -15.64 10.74
N GLN A 113 11.06 -16.87 10.34
CA GLN A 113 10.91 -18.01 11.24
C GLN A 113 12.25 -18.65 11.64
N HIS A 114 13.19 -18.79 10.71
CA HIS A 114 14.44 -19.53 10.91
C HIS A 114 15.70 -18.65 10.97
N HIS A 115 15.55 -17.33 10.80
CA HIS A 115 16.60 -16.30 10.77
C HIS A 115 17.61 -16.42 9.61
N PHE A 116 18.34 -17.53 9.53
CA PHE A 116 19.39 -17.75 8.54
C PHE A 116 19.25 -19.11 7.86
N LEU A 117 19.18 -19.12 6.53
CA LEU A 117 19.04 -20.34 5.74
C LEU A 117 19.93 -20.34 4.50
N GLU A 118 20.39 -21.52 4.11
CA GLU A 118 21.06 -21.72 2.82
C GLU A 118 20.06 -21.63 1.66
N GLU A 119 20.57 -21.28 0.47
CA GLU A 119 19.77 -21.19 -0.76
C GLU A 119 19.07 -22.51 -1.11
N ARG A 120 19.76 -23.64 -0.92
CA ARG A 120 19.20 -24.97 -1.15
C ARG A 120 17.99 -25.25 -0.25
N THR A 121 18.13 -25.01 1.04
CA THR A 121 17.06 -25.20 2.03
C THR A 121 15.86 -24.28 1.73
N LEU A 122 16.11 -23.04 1.33
CA LEU A 122 15.05 -22.10 0.93
C LEU A 122 14.29 -22.58 -0.30
N ALA A 123 14.99 -23.12 -1.31
CA ALA A 123 14.34 -23.67 -2.50
C ALA A 123 13.45 -24.88 -2.14
N GLU A 124 13.96 -25.79 -1.32
CA GLU A 124 13.24 -26.98 -0.87
C GLU A 124 11.99 -26.61 -0.03
N GLN A 125 12.14 -25.76 0.99
CA GLN A 125 11.04 -25.38 1.88
C GLN A 125 9.99 -24.47 1.21
N SER A 126 10.38 -23.63 0.25
CA SER A 126 9.42 -22.80 -0.48
C SER A 126 8.71 -23.53 -1.63
N VAL A 127 9.10 -24.79 -1.88
CA VAL A 127 8.67 -25.63 -3.01
C VAL A 127 8.89 -24.88 -4.32
N ALA A 128 10.13 -24.42 -4.52
CA ALA A 128 10.57 -23.70 -5.71
C ALA A 128 11.77 -24.38 -6.34
N THR A 129 11.93 -24.21 -7.65
CA THR A 129 13.16 -24.65 -8.32
C THR A 129 14.33 -23.79 -7.84
N TYR A 130 15.51 -24.39 -7.75
CA TYR A 130 16.73 -23.72 -7.30
C TYR A 130 17.00 -22.43 -8.09
N VAL A 131 16.84 -22.48 -9.41
CA VAL A 131 17.00 -21.32 -10.31
C VAL A 131 16.05 -20.18 -9.92
N LYS A 132 14.77 -20.50 -9.66
CA LYS A 132 13.78 -19.47 -9.33
C LYS A 132 13.99 -18.86 -7.95
N ALA A 133 14.36 -19.69 -6.96
CA ALA A 133 14.70 -19.21 -5.63
C ALA A 133 15.89 -18.24 -5.71
N ARG A 134 16.95 -18.61 -6.43
CA ARG A 134 18.14 -17.77 -6.66
C ARG A 134 17.80 -16.41 -7.25
N GLU A 135 16.99 -16.38 -8.31
CA GLU A 135 16.55 -15.14 -8.95
C GLU A 135 15.79 -14.22 -7.99
N VAL A 136 14.91 -14.78 -7.15
CA VAL A 136 14.15 -13.99 -6.18
C VAL A 136 15.06 -13.49 -5.06
N LEU A 137 15.94 -14.35 -4.53
CA LEU A 137 16.88 -13.99 -3.46
C LEU A 137 17.79 -12.84 -3.87
N HIS A 138 18.42 -12.92 -5.04
CA HIS A 138 19.28 -11.83 -5.52
C HIS A 138 18.51 -10.54 -5.79
N ARG A 139 17.26 -10.62 -6.28
CA ARG A 139 16.43 -9.41 -6.45
C ARG A 139 16.05 -8.79 -5.11
N MET A 140 15.64 -9.59 -4.13
CA MET A 140 15.32 -9.12 -2.78
C MET A 140 16.57 -8.56 -2.06
N PHE A 141 17.74 -9.18 -2.26
CA PHE A 141 19.01 -8.68 -1.74
C PHE A 141 19.41 -7.34 -2.35
N LYS A 142 19.31 -7.21 -3.68
CA LYS A 142 19.58 -5.94 -4.39
C LYS A 142 18.69 -4.80 -3.91
N ASP A 143 17.46 -5.12 -3.57
CA ASP A 143 16.48 -4.15 -3.05
C ASP A 143 16.60 -3.92 -1.52
N GLY A 144 17.57 -4.54 -0.85
CA GLY A 144 17.87 -4.31 0.57
C GLY A 144 17.00 -5.07 1.56
N PHE A 145 16.14 -5.98 1.10
CA PHE A 145 15.27 -6.78 1.99
C PHE A 145 16.01 -7.89 2.73
N LEU A 146 17.12 -8.38 2.17
CA LEU A 146 17.86 -9.53 2.67
C LEU A 146 19.30 -9.15 3.05
N LEU A 147 19.85 -9.92 3.98
CA LEU A 147 21.26 -9.96 4.31
C LEU A 147 21.87 -11.24 3.78
N GLN A 148 23.16 -11.19 3.45
CA GLN A 148 23.94 -12.37 3.14
C GLN A 148 25.12 -12.45 4.11
N GLN A 149 25.18 -13.54 4.86
CA GLN A 149 26.25 -13.81 5.81
C GLN A 149 27.14 -14.90 5.25
N GLU A 150 28.43 -14.60 5.12
CA GLU A 150 29.45 -15.59 4.80
C GLU A 150 29.93 -16.27 6.08
N VAL A 151 29.84 -17.60 6.11
CA VAL A 151 30.30 -18.44 7.22
C VAL A 151 31.41 -19.36 6.70
N PRO A 152 32.63 -19.30 7.25
CA PRO A 152 33.70 -20.21 6.84
C PRO A 152 33.38 -21.65 7.26
N ARG A 153 33.61 -22.61 6.37
CA ARG A 153 33.41 -24.05 6.63
C ARG A 153 34.43 -24.63 7.59
N THR A 154 35.63 -24.06 7.58
CA THR A 154 36.75 -24.50 8.41
C THR A 154 37.08 -23.41 9.43
N SER A 155 37.37 -23.82 10.67
CA SER A 155 37.75 -22.92 11.77
C SER A 155 39.10 -22.22 11.56
N ALA A 156 39.86 -22.59 10.53
CA ALA A 156 41.11 -21.95 10.15
C ALA A 156 40.83 -20.55 9.61
N LEU A 157 41.07 -19.54 10.44
CA LEU A 157 40.80 -18.11 10.23
C LEU A 157 41.52 -17.47 9.03
N VAL A 158 42.32 -18.25 8.28
CA VAL A 158 43.40 -17.75 7.41
C VAL A 158 42.98 -17.62 5.95
N GLU A 159 41.96 -18.36 5.47
CA GLU A 159 41.59 -18.32 4.05
C GLU A 159 40.08 -18.20 3.82
N ARG A 160 39.61 -16.96 3.68
CA ARG A 160 38.22 -16.63 3.27
C ARG A 160 38.08 -16.73 1.76
N SER A 161 38.18 -17.96 1.25
CA SER A 161 37.90 -18.27 -0.15
C SER A 161 36.44 -18.65 -0.32
N ALA A 162 35.78 -18.19 -1.39
CA ALA A 162 34.38 -18.51 -1.67
C ALA A 162 34.10 -20.03 -1.73
N LYS A 163 35.11 -20.86 -2.05
CA LYS A 163 35.00 -22.33 -2.03
C LYS A 163 35.00 -22.92 -0.61
N ALA A 164 35.64 -22.23 0.32
CA ALA A 164 35.76 -22.63 1.73
C ALA A 164 34.65 -22.02 2.61
N SER A 165 33.71 -21.28 2.03
CA SER A 165 32.64 -20.60 2.75
C SER A 165 31.25 -21.11 2.35
N VAL A 166 30.29 -20.91 3.24
CA VAL A 166 28.85 -21.09 3.01
C VAL A 166 28.19 -19.73 3.13
N TYR A 167 27.23 -19.44 2.26
CA TYR A 167 26.47 -18.21 2.30
C TYR A 167 25.08 -18.48 2.85
N LEU A 168 24.76 -17.81 3.95
CA LEU A 168 23.45 -17.85 4.59
C LEU A 168 22.68 -16.59 4.23
N TRP A 169 21.43 -16.76 3.85
CA TRP A 169 20.50 -15.66 3.64
C TRP A 169 19.76 -15.39 4.93
N GLY A 170 19.64 -14.11 5.30
CA GLY A 170 18.91 -13.70 6.48
C GLY A 170 17.96 -12.54 6.23
N LEU A 171 16.96 -12.42 7.08
CA LEU A 171 16.03 -11.30 7.08
C LEU A 171 15.70 -10.94 8.53
N SER A 172 15.88 -9.66 8.86
CA SER A 172 15.50 -9.09 10.15
C SER A 172 14.38 -8.07 10.00
N TRP A 173 13.43 -8.10 10.92
CA TRP A 173 12.31 -7.18 10.97
C TRP A 173 12.78 -5.73 11.07
N SER A 174 13.57 -5.44 12.10
CA SER A 174 14.05 -4.09 12.43
C SER A 174 15.23 -3.65 11.57
N ALA A 175 16.14 -4.56 11.23
CA ALA A 175 17.37 -4.18 10.54
C ALA A 175 17.22 -4.07 9.02
N THR A 176 16.33 -4.86 8.41
CA THR A 176 16.20 -4.91 6.94
C THR A 176 14.79 -4.68 6.43
N LEU A 177 13.79 -5.42 6.92
CA LEU A 177 12.47 -5.45 6.31
C LEU A 177 11.73 -4.12 6.48
N LEU A 178 11.61 -3.62 7.72
CA LEU A 178 10.94 -2.34 7.97
C LEU A 178 11.65 -1.17 7.27
N PRO A 179 12.99 -0.98 7.37
CA PRO A 179 13.68 0.08 6.66
C PRO A 179 13.50 0.02 5.14
N ALA A 180 13.60 -1.17 4.53
CA ALA A 180 13.44 -1.34 3.09
C ALA A 180 12.01 -1.01 2.63
N VAL A 181 11.00 -1.46 3.39
CA VAL A 181 9.58 -1.14 3.12
C VAL A 181 9.32 0.36 3.27
N ARG A 182 9.80 0.97 4.37
CA ARG A 182 9.67 2.41 4.63
C ARG A 182 10.28 3.24 3.50
N GLU A 183 11.52 2.97 3.15
CA GLU A 183 12.21 3.68 2.07
C GLU A 183 11.45 3.53 0.73
N ARG A 184 10.94 2.32 0.46
CA ARG A 184 10.18 2.06 -0.77
C ARG A 184 8.85 2.83 -0.81
N LEU A 185 8.10 2.81 0.29
CA LEU A 185 6.84 3.54 0.41
C LEU A 185 7.08 5.04 0.30
N ALA A 186 8.09 5.58 0.99
CA ALA A 186 8.47 6.98 0.93
C ALA A 186 8.84 7.43 -0.50
N LYS A 187 9.71 6.68 -1.19
CA LYS A 187 10.07 6.98 -2.60
C LYS A 187 8.84 6.99 -3.50
N THR A 188 7.96 6.00 -3.35
CA THR A 188 6.76 5.87 -4.18
C THR A 188 5.77 7.00 -3.89
N LEU A 189 5.61 7.36 -2.61
CA LEU A 189 4.79 8.48 -2.16
C LEU A 189 5.27 9.81 -2.76
N THR A 190 6.58 10.08 -2.72
CA THR A 190 7.16 11.29 -3.32
C THR A 190 6.88 11.38 -4.81
N ILE A 191 7.06 10.28 -5.55
CA ILE A 191 6.76 10.23 -6.99
C ILE A 191 5.26 10.48 -7.23
N ALA A 192 4.38 9.85 -6.45
CA ALA A 192 2.94 10.02 -6.59
C ALA A 192 2.49 11.46 -6.27
N TRP A 193 3.08 12.09 -5.25
CA TRP A 193 2.83 13.48 -4.89
C TRP A 193 3.24 14.46 -6.00
N VAL A 194 4.42 14.26 -6.59
CA VAL A 194 4.89 15.09 -7.72
C VAL A 194 3.92 14.98 -8.90
N LYS A 195 3.54 13.76 -9.28
CA LYS A 195 2.58 13.52 -10.36
C LYS A 195 1.21 14.14 -10.09
N LEU A 196 0.75 14.09 -8.83
CA LEU A 196 -0.50 14.73 -8.43
C LEU A 196 -0.44 16.25 -8.61
N ARG A 197 0.65 16.88 -8.18
CA ARG A 197 0.85 18.33 -8.34
C ARG A 197 0.89 18.74 -9.81
N GLU A 198 1.61 17.98 -10.64
CA GLU A 198 1.67 18.21 -12.09
C GLU A 198 0.28 18.11 -12.74
N ALA A 199 -0.49 17.07 -12.41
CA ALA A 199 -1.84 16.87 -12.94
C ALA A 199 -2.78 18.01 -12.51
N GLN A 200 -2.68 18.49 -11.26
CA GLN A 200 -3.46 19.63 -10.77
C GLN A 200 -3.10 20.94 -11.50
N GLN A 201 -1.80 21.18 -11.74
CA GLN A 201 -1.35 22.35 -12.49
C GLN A 201 -1.85 22.32 -13.94
N GLN A 202 -1.75 21.17 -14.61
CA GLN A 202 -2.27 20.99 -15.98
C GLN A 202 -3.78 21.21 -16.06
N ALA A 203 -4.55 20.69 -15.11
CA ALA A 203 -6.00 20.93 -15.04
C ALA A 203 -6.34 22.42 -14.88
N SER A 204 -5.59 23.15 -14.05
CA SER A 204 -5.76 24.59 -13.86
C SER A 204 -5.38 25.41 -15.11
N ALA A 205 -4.39 24.95 -15.88
CA ALA A 205 -3.94 25.59 -17.11
C ALA A 205 -4.95 25.42 -18.25
N VAL A 206 -5.66 24.28 -18.33
CA VAL A 206 -6.72 24.03 -19.34
C VAL A 206 -8.03 24.77 -19.01
N ALA A 207 -8.31 25.05 -17.74
CA ALA A 207 -9.48 25.84 -17.34
C ALA A 207 -9.38 27.34 -17.71
N LYS A 208 -8.17 27.91 -17.73
CA LYS A 208 -7.92 29.33 -18.08
C LYS A 208 -8.25 29.72 -19.54
N PRO A 209 -7.90 28.96 -20.59
CA PRO A 209 -8.18 29.33 -21.98
C PRO A 209 -9.66 29.21 -22.38
N ALA A 210 -10.45 28.39 -21.70
CA ALA A 210 -11.89 28.28 -21.98
C ALA A 210 -12.68 29.56 -21.59
N ALA A 211 -12.16 30.37 -20.67
CA ALA A 211 -12.77 31.64 -20.28
C ALA A 211 -12.50 32.77 -21.30
N CYS A 212 -11.39 32.74 -22.04
CA CYS A 212 -11.02 33.79 -23.00
C CYS A 212 -11.75 33.69 -24.36
N VAL A 213 -12.30 32.52 -24.73
CA VAL A 213 -13.03 32.35 -26.01
C VAL A 213 -14.48 32.88 -25.95
N ARG A 214 -14.93 33.37 -24.79
CA ARG A 214 -16.25 34.03 -24.64
C ARG A 214 -16.28 35.51 -25.05
N SER A 215 -15.21 36.07 -25.58
CA SER A 215 -15.27 37.40 -26.21
C SER A 215 -16.06 37.33 -27.54
N SER A 216 -17.35 37.61 -27.41
CA SER A 216 -18.34 38.07 -28.40
C SER A 216 -17.90 38.15 -29.88
N PRO A 217 -18.57 37.47 -30.83
CA PRO A 217 -18.49 37.83 -32.23
C PRO A 217 -19.32 39.11 -32.46
N ALA A 218 -18.68 40.27 -32.25
CA ALA A 218 -19.23 41.53 -32.72
C ALA A 218 -19.10 41.59 -34.26
N ALA A 219 -20.26 41.59 -34.92
CA ALA A 219 -20.59 42.12 -36.24
C ALA A 219 -19.47 42.24 -37.30
N SER A 220 -19.57 41.40 -38.34
CA SER A 220 -19.22 41.80 -39.71
C SER A 220 -20.16 41.07 -40.68
N GLY A 221 -20.83 41.84 -41.55
CA GLY A 221 -21.91 41.39 -42.42
C GLY A 221 -21.45 40.63 -43.67
N GLY A 222 -22.41 39.97 -44.33
CA GLY A 222 -22.25 39.37 -45.66
C GLY A 222 -22.95 38.01 -45.83
N ILE A 223 -24.10 38.03 -46.48
CA ILE A 223 -24.94 36.90 -46.97
C ILE A 223 -24.15 36.19 -48.09
N HIS A 224 -23.95 34.87 -48.19
CA HIS A 224 -24.79 33.68 -48.01
C HIS A 224 -24.06 32.61 -47.17
N ARG A 225 -24.62 32.19 -46.02
CA ARG A 225 -24.24 30.92 -45.39
C ARG A 225 -25.31 29.89 -45.71
N SER A 226 -24.96 28.88 -46.52
CA SER A 226 -25.82 27.72 -46.77
C SER A 226 -26.18 27.06 -45.43
N ALA A 227 -27.44 26.65 -45.25
CA ALA A 227 -27.91 25.98 -44.03
C ALA A 227 -27.05 24.74 -43.68
N ALA A 228 -26.52 24.06 -44.70
CA ALA A 228 -25.59 22.94 -44.55
C ALA A 228 -24.26 23.34 -43.86
N HIS A 229 -23.76 24.55 -44.13
CA HIS A 229 -22.53 25.05 -43.51
C HIS A 229 -22.74 25.46 -42.05
N ALA A 230 -23.95 25.92 -41.71
CA ALA A 230 -24.32 26.22 -40.33
C ALA A 230 -24.49 24.93 -39.49
N GLU A 231 -25.11 23.89 -40.06
CA GLU A 231 -25.19 22.57 -39.42
C GLU A 231 -23.82 21.93 -39.22
N GLU A 232 -22.91 22.05 -40.20
CA GLU A 232 -21.57 21.48 -40.12
C GLU A 232 -20.71 22.16 -39.04
N VAL A 233 -20.80 23.49 -38.91
CA VAL A 233 -20.13 24.25 -37.84
C VAL A 233 -20.72 23.92 -36.46
N GLU A 234 -22.04 23.74 -36.37
CA GLU A 234 -22.69 23.34 -35.12
C GLU A 234 -22.34 21.91 -34.71
N ALA A 235 -22.26 20.98 -35.67
CA ALA A 235 -21.80 19.61 -35.44
C ALA A 235 -20.33 19.54 -35.03
N GLN A 236 -19.47 20.34 -35.66
CA GLN A 236 -18.05 20.45 -35.30
C GLN A 236 -17.87 21.05 -33.90
N TRP A 237 -18.70 22.02 -33.52
CA TRP A 237 -18.71 22.59 -32.16
C TRP A 237 -19.21 21.58 -31.11
N LYS A 238 -20.31 20.86 -31.38
CA LYS A 238 -20.82 19.78 -30.51
C LYS A 238 -19.80 18.64 -30.35
N SER A 239 -19.10 18.28 -31.41
CA SER A 239 -18.01 17.29 -31.39
C SER A 239 -16.80 17.77 -30.60
N GLY A 240 -16.38 19.03 -30.78
CA GLY A 240 -15.31 19.67 -30.02
C GLY A 240 -15.65 19.79 -28.53
N MET A 241 -16.89 20.16 -28.20
CA MET A 241 -17.40 20.22 -26.83
C MET A 241 -17.45 18.83 -26.18
N SER A 242 -17.89 17.81 -26.92
CA SER A 242 -17.91 16.42 -26.41
C SER A 242 -16.49 15.93 -26.10
N ARG A 243 -15.51 16.24 -26.96
CA ARG A 243 -14.09 15.92 -26.73
C ARG A 243 -13.50 16.68 -25.55
N SER A 244 -13.82 17.96 -25.38
CA SER A 244 -13.31 18.76 -24.25
C SER A 244 -13.90 18.29 -22.91
N ILE A 245 -15.20 17.94 -22.88
CA ILE A 245 -15.86 17.34 -21.72
C ILE A 245 -15.22 15.99 -21.38
N GLN A 246 -15.00 15.12 -22.38
CA GLN A 246 -14.34 13.84 -22.17
C GLN A 246 -12.91 14.01 -21.61
N GLN A 247 -12.14 14.96 -22.15
CA GLN A 247 -10.79 15.26 -21.67
C GLN A 247 -10.78 15.82 -20.24
N ALA A 248 -11.74 16.68 -19.90
CA ALA A 248 -11.91 17.20 -18.54
C ALA A 248 -12.25 16.07 -17.55
N LEU A 249 -13.17 15.17 -17.93
CA LEU A 249 -13.54 14.01 -17.11
C LEU A 249 -12.36 13.04 -16.92
N GLN A 250 -11.56 12.77 -17.96
CA GLN A 250 -10.36 11.95 -17.85
C GLN A 250 -9.34 12.59 -16.88
N THR A 251 -9.10 13.89 -17.01
CA THR A 251 -8.21 14.64 -16.11
C THR A 251 -8.70 14.62 -14.66
N GLN A 252 -10.02 14.74 -14.44
CA GLN A 252 -10.58 14.62 -13.10
C GLN A 252 -10.37 13.22 -12.52
N ARG A 253 -10.60 12.17 -13.32
CA ARG A 253 -10.38 10.77 -12.89
C ARG A 253 -8.93 10.52 -12.51
N THR A 254 -7.97 11.00 -13.30
CA THR A 254 -6.54 10.83 -12.97
C THR A 254 -6.17 11.53 -11.68
N ILE A 255 -6.65 12.76 -11.45
CA ILE A 255 -6.43 13.48 -10.19
C ILE A 255 -7.03 12.70 -9.01
N THR A 256 -8.29 12.26 -9.11
CA THR A 256 -8.91 11.49 -8.02
C THR A 256 -8.19 10.17 -7.75
N GLY A 257 -7.71 9.48 -8.78
CA GLY A 257 -6.93 8.25 -8.65
C GLY A 257 -5.59 8.50 -7.98
N LEU A 258 -4.88 9.57 -8.35
CA LEU A 258 -3.62 9.98 -7.73
C LEU A 258 -3.80 10.41 -6.27
N GLN A 259 -4.87 11.16 -5.96
CA GLN A 259 -5.23 11.52 -4.58
C GLN A 259 -5.47 10.27 -3.73
N SER A 260 -6.26 9.33 -4.23
CA SER A 260 -6.50 8.06 -3.53
C SER A 260 -5.21 7.26 -3.34
N CYS A 261 -4.35 7.22 -4.35
CA CYS A 261 -3.04 6.55 -4.29
C CYS A 261 -2.13 7.18 -3.21
N VAL A 262 -2.00 8.51 -3.22
CA VAL A 262 -1.22 9.25 -2.23
C VAL A 262 -1.74 9.00 -0.82
N MET A 263 -3.06 9.10 -0.61
CA MET A 263 -3.66 8.85 0.70
C MET A 263 -3.45 7.40 1.17
N SER A 264 -3.55 6.43 0.26
CA SER A 264 -3.27 5.04 0.57
C SER A 264 -1.81 4.81 0.95
N LEU A 265 -0.86 5.37 0.19
CA LEU A 265 0.57 5.25 0.48
C LEU A 265 0.95 5.93 1.80
N MET A 266 0.35 7.09 2.09
CA MET A 266 0.54 7.79 3.36
C MET A 266 0.03 6.97 4.55
N ARG A 267 -1.14 6.31 4.42
CA ARG A 267 -1.65 5.40 5.45
C ARG A 267 -0.72 4.21 5.69
N LEU A 268 -0.21 3.58 4.63
CA LEU A 268 0.72 2.46 4.75
C LEU A 268 2.04 2.89 5.42
N LEU A 269 2.56 4.08 5.08
CA LEU A 269 3.76 4.62 5.69
C LEU A 269 3.56 4.89 7.19
N LEU A 270 2.41 5.46 7.58
CA LEU A 270 2.09 5.69 8.99
C LEU A 270 2.05 4.38 9.79
N ILE A 271 1.50 3.29 9.22
CA ILE A 271 1.48 1.97 9.88
C ILE A 271 2.91 1.46 10.15
N VAL A 272 3.84 1.69 9.21
CA VAL A 272 5.23 1.22 9.27
C VAL A 272 6.13 2.13 10.13
N ASP A 273 5.79 3.41 10.30
CA ASP A 273 6.64 4.41 10.95
C ASP A 273 6.28 4.72 12.41
N PHE A 274 4.99 4.77 12.73
CA PHE A 274 4.53 5.33 14.01
C PHE A 274 4.25 4.29 15.10
N PHE A 275 4.20 3.03 14.72
CA PHE A 275 3.89 1.93 15.61
C PHE A 275 5.02 0.91 15.66
#